data_AF-A0A932BI78-F1
#
_entry.id   AF-A0A932BI78-F1
#
_cell.length_a   1.000
_cell.length_b   1.000
_cell.length_c   1.000
_cell.angle_alpha   90.00
_cell.angle_beta   90.00
_cell.angle_gamma   90.00
#
_symmetry.space_group_name_H-M   'P 1'
#
loop_
_entity.id
_entity.type
_entity.pdbx_description
1 polymer ?
#
loop_
_entity_poly.entity_id
_entity_poly.type
_entity_poly.pdbx_seq_one_letter_code
_entity_poly.pdbx_strand_id
1 'polypeptide(L)'
;MTIVAVTREMGTLGKDVATGLGEALGLPVIYHEIIDNLADRMRVRRSHVVRLLDGKAGLFERLSADRTSLFLHSAEEVIDFARQGKGAVIRGWGATHLLRDVPHVICVRVCAPLELRRQRMMERLNTEDAATVEAEIHSNDEAHTAIMRRHFGIRWTEPEHYDLVLNTKRVSVGECVDGVLNLARLPKFAQTVASRQRLEDLALSARVRAALRRSPEARDTKVDVSSESGVVTLSSPHLNTDERLALVEVVVGVPGVRDVAWRSRERGESGSPPH
;
A
#
# COMPACT_ATOMS: atom_id res chain seq x y z
N MET A 1 4.01 -16.92 -10.29
CA MET A 1 4.59 -15.64 -9.84
C MET A 1 4.34 -15.54 -8.34
N THR A 2 5.29 -15.00 -7.58
CA THR A 2 5.13 -14.82 -6.13
C THR A 2 5.10 -13.33 -5.82
N ILE A 3 4.03 -12.87 -5.18
CA ILE A 3 3.89 -11.48 -4.75
C ILE A 3 3.72 -11.48 -3.24
N VAL A 4 4.56 -10.71 -2.55
CA VAL A 4 4.46 -10.52 -1.10
C VAL A 4 4.25 -9.04 -0.82
N ALA A 5 3.12 -8.69 -0.24
CA ALA A 5 2.84 -7.34 0.23
C ALA A 5 3.21 -7.23 1.72
N VAL A 6 4.02 -6.25 2.08
CA VAL A 6 4.55 -6.05 3.43
C VAL A 6 4.20 -4.65 3.93
N THR A 7 3.46 -4.57 5.03
CA THR A 7 3.30 -3.33 5.81
C THR A 7 4.05 -3.42 7.12
N ARG A 8 4.44 -2.27 7.69
CA ARG A 8 5.30 -2.21 8.88
C ARG A 8 5.06 -0.96 9.71
N GLU A 9 5.32 -1.06 11.02
CA GLU A 9 5.51 0.12 11.88
C GLU A 9 6.96 0.61 11.85
N MET A 10 7.23 1.83 12.29
CA MET A 10 8.59 2.34 12.45
C MET A 10 9.36 1.63 13.57
N GLY A 11 10.64 1.29 13.34
CA GLY A 11 11.48 0.60 14.34
C GLY A 11 11.25 -0.91 14.47
N THR A 12 10.54 -1.54 13.51
CA THR A 12 10.14 -2.97 13.60
C THR A 12 11.05 -3.95 12.88
N LEU A 13 12.09 -3.49 12.18
CA LEU A 13 12.86 -4.29 11.22
C LEU A 13 12.06 -4.76 9.99
N GLY A 14 10.87 -4.19 9.73
CA GLY A 14 10.08 -4.54 8.55
C GLY A 14 10.77 -4.21 7.21
N LYS A 15 11.72 -3.26 7.19
CA LYS A 15 12.59 -3.04 6.03
C LYS A 15 13.49 -4.24 5.79
N ASP A 16 14.12 -4.73 6.84
CA ASP A 16 15.08 -5.84 6.79
C ASP A 16 14.38 -7.15 6.41
N VAL A 17 13.17 -7.40 6.92
CA VAL A 17 12.33 -8.53 6.51
C VAL A 17 12.00 -8.46 5.02
N ALA A 18 11.55 -7.30 4.51
CA ALA A 18 11.26 -7.15 3.09
C ALA A 18 12.49 -7.32 2.19
N THR A 19 13.66 -6.82 2.61
CA THR A 19 14.93 -7.03 1.92
C THR A 19 15.31 -8.52 1.89
N GLY A 20 15.28 -9.19 3.04
CA GLY A 20 15.59 -10.63 3.12
C GLY A 20 14.64 -11.50 2.30
N LEU A 21 13.36 -11.13 2.19
CA LEU A 21 12.43 -11.78 1.28
C LEU A 21 12.81 -11.60 -0.19
N GLY A 22 13.19 -10.39 -0.59
CA GLY A 22 13.65 -10.11 -1.95
C GLY A 22 14.89 -10.92 -2.32
N GLU A 23 15.87 -10.96 -1.42
CA GLU A 23 17.10 -11.75 -1.58
C GLU A 23 16.81 -13.26 -1.68
N ALA A 24 16.02 -13.80 -0.75
CA ALA A 24 15.73 -15.23 -0.70
C ALA A 24 14.86 -15.73 -1.87
N LEU A 25 13.95 -14.89 -2.38
CA LEU A 25 13.10 -15.21 -3.53
C LEU A 25 13.74 -14.84 -4.87
N GLY A 26 14.85 -14.08 -4.87
CA GLY A 26 15.42 -13.49 -6.09
C GLY A 26 14.46 -12.52 -6.78
N LEU A 27 13.70 -11.76 -5.99
CA LEU A 27 12.66 -10.83 -6.47
C LEU A 27 13.02 -9.38 -6.15
N PRO A 28 12.62 -8.41 -6.98
CA PRO A 28 12.79 -7.00 -6.67
C PRO A 28 11.95 -6.61 -5.44
N VAL A 29 12.53 -5.75 -4.60
CA VAL A 29 11.82 -5.09 -3.50
C VAL A 29 11.38 -3.71 -3.95
N ILE A 30 10.07 -3.51 -3.98
CA ILE A 30 9.41 -2.33 -4.51
C ILE A 30 8.80 -1.56 -3.37
N TYR A 31 8.91 -0.23 -3.44
CA TYR A 31 8.36 0.63 -2.41
C TYR A 31 7.08 1.32 -2.88
N HIS A 32 6.02 1.22 -2.07
CA HIS A 32 4.73 1.82 -2.36
C HIS A 32 4.15 2.49 -1.12
N GLU A 33 3.78 3.75 -1.25
CA GLU A 33 3.00 4.47 -0.25
C GLU A 33 1.83 5.13 -0.96
N ILE A 34 0.64 4.99 -0.39
CA ILE A 34 -0.53 5.71 -0.87
C ILE A 34 -0.38 7.18 -0.49
N ILE A 35 -0.21 8.03 -1.49
CA ILE A 35 -0.02 9.46 -1.31
C ILE A 35 -0.95 10.24 -2.22
N ASP A 36 -1.90 10.94 -1.61
CA ASP A 36 -2.92 11.70 -2.34
C ASP A 36 -2.63 13.21 -2.38
N ASN A 37 -1.99 13.76 -1.36
CA ASN A 37 -1.75 15.20 -1.27
C ASN A 37 -0.32 15.51 -0.81
N LEU A 38 0.06 16.79 -0.90
CA LEU A 38 1.39 17.26 -0.51
C LEU A 38 1.67 16.98 0.98
N ALA A 39 0.65 17.06 1.86
CA ALA A 39 0.81 16.78 3.28
C ALA A 39 1.11 15.30 3.55
N ASP A 40 0.45 14.38 2.87
CA ASP A 40 0.70 12.94 2.89
C ASP A 40 2.10 12.65 2.33
N ARG A 41 2.49 13.35 1.26
CA ARG A 41 3.84 13.28 0.67
C ARG A 41 4.92 13.77 1.66
N MET A 42 4.66 14.84 2.40
CA MET A 42 5.56 15.34 3.44
C MET A 42 5.60 14.41 4.67
N ARG A 43 4.48 13.82 5.07
CA ARG A 43 4.38 12.85 6.18
C ARG A 43 5.09 11.54 5.87
N VAL A 44 4.88 11.00 4.67
CA VAL A 44 5.63 9.84 4.17
C VAL A 44 7.11 10.18 4.07
N ARG A 45 7.49 11.35 3.54
CA ARG A 45 8.90 11.78 3.56
C ARG A 45 9.49 11.85 4.97
N ARG A 46 8.75 12.33 5.98
CA ARG A 46 9.19 12.27 7.40
C ARG A 46 9.35 10.84 7.90
N SER A 47 8.47 9.90 7.51
CA SER A 47 8.63 8.48 7.86
C SER A 47 9.91 7.81 7.33
N HIS A 48 10.54 8.43 6.32
CA HIS A 48 11.79 8.00 5.71
C HIS A 48 13.00 8.78 6.17
N VAL A 49 12.80 10.08 6.37
CA VAL A 49 13.80 11.04 6.80
C VAL A 49 13.60 11.23 8.28
N VAL A 50 14.34 10.48 9.08
CA VAL A 50 14.41 10.80 10.49
C VAL A 50 15.21 12.09 10.62
N ARG A 51 14.49 13.20 10.67
CA ARG A 51 15.06 14.48 10.96
C ARG A 51 15.03 14.64 12.47
N LEU A 52 16.18 14.53 13.13
CA LEU A 52 16.30 15.13 14.45
C LEU A 52 17.72 15.66 14.73
N LEU A 53 17.75 16.99 14.66
CA LEU A 53 18.53 18.01 15.36
C LEU A 53 20.05 17.78 15.58
N ASP A 54 20.76 18.79 15.09
CA ASP A 54 22.13 19.24 15.34
C ASP A 54 23.33 18.34 14.96
N GLY A 55 23.79 18.62 13.74
CA GLY A 55 25.21 18.95 13.53
C GLY A 55 26.11 17.84 13.00
N LYS A 56 25.74 16.56 13.14
CA LYS A 56 26.60 15.45 12.68
C LYS A 56 25.93 14.45 11.72
N ALA A 57 24.62 14.57 11.51
CA ALA A 57 23.85 13.69 10.61
C ALA A 57 23.96 14.02 9.11
N GLY A 58 24.44 15.22 8.74
CA GLY A 58 24.31 15.77 7.38
C GLY A 58 25.07 15.03 6.26
N LEU A 59 26.03 14.15 6.58
CA LEU A 59 26.80 13.42 5.56
C LEU A 59 26.13 12.10 5.13
N PHE A 60 25.53 11.36 6.06
CA PHE A 60 24.78 10.13 5.77
C PHE A 60 23.36 10.41 5.27
N GLU A 61 22.78 11.53 5.71
CA GLU A 61 21.44 11.98 5.31
C GLU A 61 21.38 12.31 3.81
N ARG A 62 22.45 12.85 3.20
CA ARG A 62 22.49 13.12 1.74
C ARG A 62 22.54 11.85 0.90
N LEU A 63 23.34 10.85 1.28
CA LEU A 63 23.50 9.60 0.50
C LEU A 63 22.28 8.66 0.63
N SER A 64 21.60 8.67 1.77
CA SER A 64 20.39 7.85 2.00
C SER A 64 19.10 8.55 1.56
N ALA A 65 19.02 9.88 1.64
CA ALA A 65 17.94 10.66 1.05
C ALA A 65 18.00 10.65 -0.49
N ASP A 66 19.19 10.66 -1.12
CA ASP A 66 19.29 10.61 -2.59
C ASP A 66 18.73 9.31 -3.18
N ARG A 67 18.83 8.17 -2.48
CA ARG A 67 18.28 6.89 -2.95
C ARG A 67 16.86 6.59 -2.47
N THR A 68 16.44 7.13 -1.33
CA THR A 68 15.11 6.83 -0.75
C THR A 68 14.05 7.88 -1.13
N SER A 69 14.44 9.05 -1.66
CA SER A 69 13.50 10.16 -1.89
C SER A 69 12.64 10.10 -3.16
N LEU A 70 12.78 9.12 -4.06
CA LEU A 70 12.29 9.32 -5.44
C LEU A 70 11.61 8.15 -6.17
N PHE A 71 11.22 7.06 -5.51
CA PHE A 71 10.46 5.99 -6.18
C PHE A 71 9.21 5.61 -5.39
N LEU A 72 8.33 6.59 -5.23
CA LEU A 72 6.96 6.35 -4.78
C LEU A 72 6.16 5.92 -5.98
N HIS A 73 6.04 4.61 -6.17
CA HIS A 73 5.25 4.07 -7.25
C HIS A 73 3.77 4.29 -6.98
N SER A 74 3.03 4.77 -7.96
CA SER A 74 1.58 4.76 -7.98
C SER A 74 1.04 3.33 -7.87
N ALA A 75 -0.23 3.17 -7.49
CA ALA A 75 -0.88 1.86 -7.48
C ALA A 75 -0.77 1.13 -8.84
N GLU A 76 -0.82 1.88 -9.94
CA GLU A 76 -0.59 1.38 -11.29
C GLU A 76 0.81 0.80 -11.45
N GLU A 77 1.85 1.58 -11.14
CA GLU A 77 3.25 1.15 -11.28
C GLU A 77 3.55 -0.08 -10.41
N VAL A 78 3.03 -0.12 -9.18
CA VAL A 78 3.21 -1.27 -8.27
C VAL A 78 2.60 -2.53 -8.85
N ILE A 79 1.39 -2.44 -9.37
CA ILE A 79 0.71 -3.58 -9.96
C ILE A 79 1.40 -4.00 -11.26
N ASP A 80 1.87 -3.05 -12.07
CA ASP A 80 2.61 -3.34 -13.29
C ASP A 80 3.97 -3.99 -13.03
N PHE A 81 4.69 -3.55 -12.00
CA PHE A 81 5.88 -4.27 -11.56
C PHE A 81 5.55 -5.66 -11.03
N ALA A 82 4.48 -5.80 -10.26
CA ALA A 82 4.05 -7.11 -9.75
C ALA A 82 3.72 -8.06 -10.91
N ARG A 83 3.20 -7.55 -12.04
CA ARG A 83 2.89 -8.30 -13.26
C ARG A 83 4.13 -8.66 -14.09
N GLN A 84 5.28 -8.01 -13.87
CA GLN A 84 6.49 -8.24 -14.66
C GLN A 84 7.36 -9.35 -14.05
N GLY A 85 7.91 -10.20 -14.92
CA GLY A 85 8.92 -11.20 -14.54
C GLY A 85 8.39 -12.29 -13.60
N LYS A 86 9.11 -12.52 -12.49
CA LYS A 86 8.87 -13.63 -11.56
C LYS A 86 7.98 -13.26 -10.36
N GLY A 87 7.70 -11.96 -10.18
CA GLY A 87 6.94 -11.40 -9.06
C GLY A 87 7.71 -10.27 -8.35
N ALA A 88 7.24 -9.86 -7.18
CA ALA A 88 7.84 -8.76 -6.41
C ALA A 88 7.54 -8.85 -4.91
N VAL A 89 8.42 -8.27 -4.10
CA VAL A 89 8.14 -7.95 -2.70
C VAL A 89 7.76 -6.47 -2.63
N ILE A 90 6.53 -6.16 -2.26
CA ILE A 90 5.98 -4.80 -2.28
C ILE A 90 5.85 -4.32 -0.85
N ARG A 91 6.61 -3.30 -0.47
CA ARG A 91 6.62 -2.76 0.90
C ARG A 91 6.05 -1.35 0.95
N GLY A 92 5.15 -1.13 1.91
CA GLY A 92 4.74 0.21 2.36
C GLY A 92 3.24 0.34 2.61
N TRP A 93 2.77 1.53 2.97
CA TRP A 93 1.40 1.73 3.43
C TRP A 93 0.39 1.52 2.31
N GLY A 94 -0.63 0.73 2.62
CA GLY A 94 -1.71 0.40 1.70
C GLY A 94 -1.41 -0.75 0.73
N ALA A 95 -0.16 -1.17 0.53
CA ALA A 95 0.17 -2.27 -0.39
C ALA A 95 -0.61 -3.57 -0.07
N THR A 96 -0.64 -3.94 1.20
CA THR A 96 -1.35 -5.14 1.69
C THR A 96 -2.86 -5.08 1.49
N HIS A 97 -3.45 -3.88 1.44
CA HIS A 97 -4.89 -3.71 1.31
C HIS A 97 -5.30 -3.50 -0.14
N LEU A 98 -4.49 -2.80 -0.91
CA LEU A 98 -4.63 -2.67 -2.36
C LEU A 98 -4.62 -4.05 -3.03
N LEU A 99 -3.78 -4.97 -2.56
CA LEU A 99 -3.57 -6.27 -3.18
C LEU A 99 -4.28 -7.43 -2.48
N ARG A 100 -5.00 -7.19 -1.38
CA ARG A 100 -5.62 -8.24 -0.55
C ARG A 100 -6.52 -9.18 -1.36
N ASP A 101 -7.29 -8.62 -2.29
CA ASP A 101 -8.27 -9.40 -3.04
C ASP A 101 -7.63 -10.32 -4.08
N VAL A 102 -6.31 -10.30 -4.24
CA VAL A 102 -5.58 -11.16 -5.17
C VAL A 102 -5.14 -12.43 -4.43
N PRO A 103 -5.75 -13.61 -4.71
CA PRO A 103 -5.59 -14.80 -3.85
C PRO A 103 -4.15 -15.32 -3.68
N HIS A 104 -3.27 -15.01 -4.63
CA HIS A 104 -1.88 -15.48 -4.64
C HIS A 104 -0.89 -14.45 -4.07
N VAL A 105 -1.38 -13.30 -3.59
CA VAL A 105 -0.57 -12.32 -2.86
C VAL A 105 -0.55 -12.70 -1.38
N ILE A 106 0.64 -12.74 -0.79
CA ILE A 106 0.80 -12.94 0.65
C ILE A 106 0.86 -11.58 1.33
N CYS A 107 -0.06 -11.30 2.24
CA CYS A 107 -0.15 -10.05 2.98
C CYS A 107 0.45 -10.20 4.39
N VAL A 108 1.54 -9.48 4.63
CA VAL A 108 2.33 -9.56 5.87
C VAL A 108 2.34 -8.20 6.58
N ARG A 109 2.17 -8.22 7.90
CA ARG A 109 2.47 -7.07 8.77
C ARG A 109 3.65 -7.38 9.67
N VAL A 110 4.62 -6.47 9.75
CA VAL A 110 5.74 -6.54 10.70
C VAL A 110 5.53 -5.54 11.83
N CYS A 111 5.56 -6.00 13.07
CA CYS A 111 5.31 -5.20 14.26
C CYS A 111 6.34 -5.46 15.37
N ALA A 112 6.37 -4.58 16.36
CA ALA A 112 7.13 -4.76 17.60
C ALA A 112 6.55 -3.85 18.72
N PRO A 113 6.77 -4.17 20.00
CA PRO A 113 6.38 -3.28 21.09
C PRO A 113 7.03 -1.90 20.98
N LEU A 114 6.31 -0.86 21.39
CA LEU A 114 6.77 0.54 21.32
C LEU A 114 8.15 0.74 21.94
N GLU A 115 8.39 0.23 23.15
CA GLU A 115 9.69 0.35 23.83
C GLU A 115 10.87 -0.16 22.99
N LEU A 116 10.69 -1.31 22.34
CA LEU A 116 11.72 -1.91 21.50
C LEU A 116 11.90 -1.13 20.20
N ARG A 117 10.79 -0.64 19.63
CA ARG A 117 10.84 0.25 18.46
C ARG A 117 11.61 1.52 18.79
N ARG A 118 11.34 2.15 19.93
CA ARG A 118 12.03 3.35 20.42
C ARG A 118 13.52 3.08 20.59
N GLN A 119 13.89 2.01 21.30
CA GLN A 119 15.29 1.62 21.48
C GLN A 119 16.01 1.46 20.13
N ARG A 120 15.46 0.67 19.20
CA ARG A 120 16.05 0.45 17.87
C ARG A 120 16.19 1.75 17.07
N MET A 121 15.24 2.66 17.20
CA MET A 121 15.31 3.96 16.54
C MET A 121 16.36 4.86 17.19
N MET A 122 16.45 4.91 18.52
CA MET A 122 17.51 5.64 19.23
C MET A 122 18.90 5.17 18.82
N GLU A 123 19.12 3.85 18.78
CA GLU A 123 20.37 3.22 18.32
C GLU A 123 20.68 3.60 16.86
N ARG A 124 19.69 3.46 15.96
CA ARG A 124 19.85 3.77 14.54
C ARG A 124 20.18 5.25 14.28
N LEU A 125 19.67 6.14 15.13
CA LEU A 125 19.83 7.58 15.00
C LEU A 125 21.00 8.12 15.81
N ASN A 126 21.62 7.27 16.63
CA ASN A 126 22.67 7.65 17.56
C ASN A 126 22.26 8.85 18.43
N THR A 127 21.07 8.75 19.04
CA THR A 127 20.49 9.79 19.91
C THR A 127 20.04 9.21 21.25
N GLU A 128 20.14 10.02 22.30
CA GLU A 128 19.65 9.71 23.65
C GLU A 128 18.27 10.34 23.92
N ASP A 129 17.73 11.12 22.98
CA ASP A 129 16.42 11.78 23.10
C ASP A 129 15.27 10.80 22.85
N ALA A 130 14.96 10.01 23.88
CA ALA A 130 13.88 9.02 23.86
C ALA A 130 12.51 9.66 23.59
N ALA A 131 12.25 10.83 24.17
CA ALA A 131 10.95 11.50 24.08
C ALA A 131 10.64 11.90 22.64
N THR A 132 11.62 12.48 21.93
CA THR A 132 11.38 12.89 20.55
C THR A 132 11.31 11.68 19.60
N VAL A 133 12.10 10.64 19.82
CA VAL A 133 11.98 9.38 19.04
C VAL A 133 10.59 8.75 19.20
N GLU A 134 10.07 8.72 20.42
CA GLU A 134 8.73 8.20 20.70
C GLU A 134 7.63 9.07 20.06
N ALA A 135 7.74 10.39 20.15
CA ALA A 135 6.82 11.31 19.49
C ALA A 135 6.79 11.11 17.96
N GLU A 136 7.94 10.91 17.32
CA GLU A 136 8.02 10.63 15.88
C GLU A 136 7.39 9.26 15.55
N ILE A 137 7.59 8.25 16.40
CA ILE A 137 6.92 6.94 16.28
C ILE A 137 5.40 7.11 16.31
N HIS A 138 4.85 7.82 17.29
CA HIS A 138 3.41 8.02 17.38
C HIS A 138 2.87 8.81 16.20
N SER A 139 3.56 9.90 15.80
CA SER A 139 3.16 10.69 14.63
C SER A 139 3.14 9.84 13.35
N ASN A 140 4.09 8.91 13.19
CA ASN A 140 4.13 7.99 12.07
C ASN A 140 2.94 7.01 12.06
N ASP A 141 2.63 6.41 13.20
CA ASP A 141 1.54 5.45 13.33
C ASP A 141 0.16 6.11 13.17
N GLU A 142 0.01 7.35 13.66
CA GLU A 142 -1.18 8.18 13.46
C GLU A 142 -1.38 8.52 11.98
N ALA A 143 -0.30 8.92 11.28
CA ALA A 143 -0.36 9.20 9.84
C ALA A 143 -0.74 7.95 9.03
N HIS A 144 -0.15 6.80 9.34
CA HIS A 144 -0.51 5.52 8.72
C HIS A 144 -1.98 5.19 8.98
N THR A 145 -2.45 5.38 10.23
CA THR A 145 -3.87 5.16 10.59
C THR A 145 -4.81 6.08 9.83
N ALA A 146 -4.49 7.36 9.71
CA ALA A 146 -5.29 8.33 8.96
C ALA A 146 -5.39 7.96 7.47
N ILE A 147 -4.27 7.57 6.84
CA ILE A 147 -4.24 7.14 5.44
C ILE A 147 -5.10 5.87 5.27
N MET A 148 -4.89 4.85 6.09
CA MET A 148 -5.62 3.58 5.96
C MET A 148 -7.14 3.74 6.20
N ARG A 149 -7.53 4.60 7.16
CA ARG A 149 -8.95 4.94 7.37
C ARG A 149 -9.53 5.71 6.19
N ARG A 150 -8.82 6.72 5.69
CA ARG A 150 -9.29 7.55 4.57
C ARG A 150 -9.49 6.73 3.29
N HIS A 151 -8.57 5.82 3.00
CA HIS A 151 -8.53 5.09 1.74
C HIS A 151 -9.31 3.78 1.75
N PHE A 152 -9.32 3.08 2.89
CA PHE A 152 -9.90 1.74 2.99
C PHE A 152 -10.96 1.61 4.08
N GLY A 153 -11.15 2.62 4.94
CA GLY A 153 -12.15 2.58 6.00
C GLY A 153 -11.81 1.62 7.14
N ILE A 154 -10.54 1.26 7.31
CA ILE A 154 -10.11 0.19 8.23
C ILE A 154 -9.13 0.66 9.30
N ARG A 155 -8.92 -0.21 10.30
CA ARG A 155 -7.82 -0.12 11.24
C ARG A 155 -6.75 -1.13 10.86
N TRP A 156 -5.71 -0.66 10.19
CA TRP A 156 -4.62 -1.51 9.68
C TRP A 156 -3.87 -2.32 10.76
N THR A 157 -4.04 -2.02 12.05
CA THR A 157 -3.44 -2.80 13.13
C THR A 157 -4.23 -4.07 13.50
N GLU A 158 -5.41 -4.29 12.92
CA GLU A 158 -6.19 -5.51 13.11
C GLU A 158 -5.48 -6.71 12.43
N PRO A 159 -5.31 -7.85 13.11
CA PRO A 159 -4.53 -8.97 12.57
C PRO A 159 -5.25 -9.73 11.44
N GLU A 160 -6.58 -9.74 11.42
CA GLU A 160 -7.43 -10.41 10.41
C GLU A 160 -7.22 -9.88 8.99
N HIS A 161 -6.50 -8.77 8.87
CA HIS A 161 -6.12 -8.13 7.63
C HIS A 161 -4.90 -8.77 6.93
N TYR A 162 -4.24 -9.73 7.59
CA TYR A 162 -2.97 -10.28 7.12
C TYR A 162 -2.97 -11.80 7.20
N ASP A 163 -2.26 -12.43 6.27
CA ASP A 163 -1.96 -13.86 6.36
C ASP A 163 -0.96 -14.13 7.50
N LEU A 164 -0.07 -13.16 7.76
CA LEU A 164 0.91 -13.23 8.84
C LEU A 164 1.12 -11.87 9.52
N VAL A 165 1.13 -11.87 10.85
CA VAL A 165 1.61 -10.77 11.67
C VAL A 165 2.89 -11.21 12.39
N LEU A 166 4.02 -10.60 12.01
CA LEU A 166 5.36 -10.97 12.46
C LEU A 166 5.85 -9.98 13.53
N ASN A 167 5.89 -10.44 14.78
CA ASN A 167 6.38 -9.63 15.89
C ASN A 167 7.87 -9.85 16.13
N THR A 168 8.69 -8.85 15.78
CA THR A 168 10.15 -8.95 15.85
C THR A 168 10.73 -8.72 17.25
N LYS A 169 9.91 -8.77 18.30
CA LYS A 169 10.41 -8.76 19.70
C LYS A 169 11.29 -9.98 19.99
N ARG A 170 10.86 -11.14 19.51
CA ARG A 170 11.52 -12.43 19.75
C ARG A 170 11.88 -13.17 18.48
N VAL A 171 11.09 -12.98 17.42
CA VAL A 171 11.31 -13.62 16.12
C VAL A 171 12.34 -12.78 15.35
N SER A 172 13.45 -13.40 14.97
CA SER A 172 14.50 -12.76 14.18
C SER A 172 14.03 -12.46 12.75
N VAL A 173 14.80 -11.61 12.04
CA VAL A 173 14.51 -11.30 10.63
C VAL A 173 14.56 -12.57 9.77
N GLY A 174 15.53 -13.46 9.99
CA GLY A 174 15.64 -14.73 9.26
C GLY A 174 14.42 -15.63 9.47
N GLU A 175 13.99 -15.83 10.72
CA GLU A 175 12.80 -16.62 11.02
C GLU A 175 11.51 -16.01 10.45
N CYS A 176 11.43 -14.67 10.40
CA CYS A 176 10.34 -13.96 9.73
C CYS A 176 10.32 -14.25 8.22
N VAL A 177 11.49 -14.20 7.57
CA VAL A 177 11.65 -14.53 6.15
C VAL A 177 11.24 -15.98 5.91
N ASP A 178 11.76 -16.93 6.69
CA ASP A 178 11.45 -18.35 6.56
C ASP A 178 9.95 -18.64 6.72
N GLY A 179 9.29 -18.00 7.68
CA GLY A 179 7.84 -18.09 7.87
C GLY A 179 7.06 -17.74 6.60
N VAL A 180 7.41 -16.62 5.96
CA VAL A 180 6.76 -16.16 4.72
C VAL A 180 7.14 -17.05 3.52
N LEU A 181 8.38 -17.51 3.43
CA LEU A 181 8.82 -18.44 2.37
C LEU A 181 8.05 -19.77 2.44
N ASN A 182 7.75 -20.25 3.65
CA ASN A 182 6.94 -21.45 3.84
C ASN A 182 5.51 -21.25 3.33
N LEU A 183 4.89 -20.09 3.56
CA LEU A 183 3.60 -19.76 2.96
C LEU A 183 3.68 -19.69 1.43
N ALA A 184 4.72 -19.05 0.88
CA ALA A 184 4.92 -18.92 -0.56
C ALA A 184 5.03 -20.25 -1.32
N ARG A 185 5.35 -21.35 -0.63
CA ARG A 185 5.39 -22.70 -1.19
C ARG A 185 4.03 -23.41 -1.20
N LEU A 186 3.02 -22.89 -0.48
CA LEU A 186 1.72 -23.53 -0.40
C LEU A 186 0.92 -23.34 -1.70
N PRO A 187 0.18 -24.37 -2.18
CA PRO A 187 -0.59 -24.28 -3.43
C PRO A 187 -1.61 -23.14 -3.47
N LYS A 188 -2.16 -22.72 -2.33
CA LYS A 188 -3.13 -21.61 -2.25
C LYS A 188 -2.54 -20.25 -2.66
N PHE A 189 -1.22 -20.10 -2.52
CA PHE A 189 -0.49 -18.89 -2.94
C PHE A 189 0.18 -19.07 -4.30
N ALA A 190 -0.04 -20.19 -4.99
CA ALA A 190 0.37 -20.34 -6.37
C ALA A 190 -0.57 -19.53 -7.27
N GLN A 191 0.02 -18.80 -8.22
CA GLN A 191 -0.73 -18.06 -9.22
C GLN A 191 -1.59 -18.99 -10.08
N THR A 192 -2.87 -18.65 -10.21
CA THR A 192 -3.82 -19.27 -11.14
C THR A 192 -4.22 -18.29 -12.24
N VAL A 193 -4.95 -18.76 -13.26
CA VAL A 193 -5.51 -17.89 -14.30
C VAL A 193 -6.45 -16.84 -13.68
N ALA A 194 -7.33 -17.27 -12.78
CA ALA A 194 -8.27 -16.39 -12.09
C ALA A 194 -7.55 -15.37 -11.19
N SER A 195 -6.54 -15.81 -10.42
CA SER A 195 -5.81 -14.91 -9.53
C SER A 195 -4.96 -13.90 -10.31
N ARG A 196 -4.43 -14.29 -11.48
CA ARG A 196 -3.77 -13.37 -12.41
C ARG A 196 -4.77 -12.36 -12.96
N GLN A 197 -5.94 -12.80 -13.42
CA GLN A 197 -6.97 -11.89 -13.93
C GLN A 197 -7.39 -10.87 -12.87
N ARG A 198 -7.51 -11.28 -11.60
CA ARG A 198 -7.82 -10.35 -10.51
C ARG A 198 -6.75 -9.27 -10.34
N LEU A 199 -5.47 -9.60 -10.53
CA LEU A 199 -4.38 -8.62 -10.54
C LEU A 199 -4.46 -7.68 -11.75
N GLU A 200 -4.80 -8.20 -12.93
CA GLU A 200 -5.03 -7.41 -14.15
C GLU A 200 -6.17 -6.40 -13.98
N ASP A 201 -7.25 -6.83 -13.34
CA ASP A 201 -8.40 -5.99 -13.04
C ASP A 201 -8.02 -4.87 -12.06
N LEU A 202 -7.29 -5.17 -10.99
CA LEU A 202 -6.79 -4.12 -10.10
C LEU A 202 -5.89 -3.12 -10.83
N ALA A 203 -5.05 -3.59 -11.75
CA ALA A 203 -4.20 -2.73 -12.59
C ALA A 203 -5.05 -1.77 -13.42
N LEU A 204 -6.05 -2.30 -14.11
CA LEU A 204 -6.95 -1.51 -14.94
C LEU A 204 -7.72 -0.48 -14.11
N SER A 205 -8.27 -0.89 -12.97
CA SER A 205 -8.94 0.02 -12.04
C SER A 205 -8.00 1.12 -11.52
N ALA A 206 -6.72 0.82 -11.27
CA ALA A 206 -5.73 1.82 -10.88
C ALA A 206 -5.43 2.82 -12.01
N ARG A 207 -5.27 2.34 -13.25
CA ARG A 207 -5.08 3.18 -14.45
C ARG A 207 -6.24 4.12 -14.69
N VAL A 208 -7.47 3.61 -14.59
CA VAL A 208 -8.68 4.42 -14.73
C VAL A 208 -8.75 5.51 -13.68
N ARG A 209 -8.53 5.18 -12.39
CA ARG A 209 -8.49 6.20 -11.33
C ARG A 209 -7.40 7.25 -11.57
N ALA A 210 -6.24 6.84 -12.09
CA ALA A 210 -5.16 7.76 -12.43
C ALA A 210 -5.53 8.68 -13.62
N ALA A 211 -6.19 8.15 -14.65
CA ALA A 211 -6.67 8.93 -15.78
C ALA A 211 -7.72 9.96 -15.35
N LEU A 212 -8.72 9.55 -14.56
CA LEU A 212 -9.75 10.43 -14.02
C LEU A 212 -9.18 11.58 -13.18
N ARG A 213 -8.19 11.30 -12.32
CA ARG A 213 -7.49 12.34 -11.54
C ARG A 213 -6.72 13.35 -12.39
N ARG A 214 -6.28 12.95 -13.60
CA ARG A 214 -5.55 13.84 -14.53
C ARG A 214 -6.48 14.67 -15.41
N SER A 215 -7.74 14.25 -15.59
CA SER A 215 -8.70 15.00 -16.41
C SER A 215 -9.26 16.19 -15.63
N PRO A 216 -9.15 17.44 -16.15
CA PRO A 216 -9.75 18.62 -15.51
C PRO A 216 -11.23 18.47 -15.17
N GLU A 217 -11.98 17.78 -16.02
CA GLU A 217 -13.43 17.60 -15.96
C GLU A 217 -13.86 16.55 -14.91
N ALA A 218 -12.94 15.67 -14.49
CA ALA A 218 -13.23 14.52 -13.63
C ALA A 218 -12.47 14.53 -12.29
N ARG A 219 -11.41 15.34 -12.17
CA ARG A 219 -10.45 15.25 -11.05
C ARG A 219 -11.06 15.47 -9.66
N ASP A 220 -12.11 16.28 -9.58
CA ASP A 220 -12.76 16.67 -8.32
C ASP A 220 -14.00 15.80 -8.04
N THR A 221 -14.34 14.89 -8.95
CA THR A 221 -15.51 14.01 -8.84
C THR A 221 -15.17 12.75 -8.03
N LYS A 222 -15.92 12.52 -6.95
CA LYS A 222 -15.77 11.30 -6.15
C LYS A 222 -16.50 10.13 -6.84
N VAL A 223 -15.75 9.34 -7.59
CA VAL A 223 -16.26 8.15 -8.30
C VAL A 223 -15.57 6.87 -7.82
N ASP A 224 -16.37 5.86 -7.53
CA ASP A 224 -15.91 4.50 -7.29
C ASP A 224 -15.67 3.81 -8.62
N VAL A 225 -14.50 3.19 -8.75
CA VAL A 225 -14.06 2.47 -9.95
C VAL A 225 -13.80 1.02 -9.59
N SER A 226 -14.33 0.11 -10.39
CA SER A 226 -13.97 -1.31 -10.35
C SER A 226 -13.86 -1.83 -11.78
N SER A 227 -13.16 -2.94 -11.98
CA SER A 227 -13.11 -3.57 -13.28
C SER A 227 -13.12 -5.08 -13.17
N GLU A 228 -13.62 -5.70 -14.23
CA GLU A 228 -13.66 -7.15 -14.40
C GLU A 228 -13.46 -7.49 -15.88
N SER A 229 -12.36 -8.17 -16.19
CA SER A 229 -12.06 -8.64 -17.55
C SER A 229 -12.14 -7.57 -18.65
N GLY A 230 -11.74 -6.34 -18.31
CA GLY A 230 -11.77 -5.18 -19.21
C GLY A 230 -13.05 -4.35 -19.18
N VAL A 231 -14.09 -4.81 -18.50
CA VAL A 231 -15.31 -4.02 -18.25
C VAL A 231 -15.09 -3.15 -17.02
N VAL A 232 -15.18 -1.83 -17.16
CA VAL A 232 -15.03 -0.89 -16.05
C VAL A 232 -16.40 -0.48 -15.54
N THR A 233 -16.67 -0.70 -14.26
CA THR A 233 -17.89 -0.23 -13.61
C THR A 233 -17.62 1.03 -12.80
N LEU A 234 -18.34 2.10 -13.12
CA LEU A 234 -18.33 3.36 -12.40
C LEU A 234 -19.56 3.49 -11.48
N SER A 235 -19.37 4.09 -10.31
CA SER A 235 -20.46 4.41 -9.37
C SER A 235 -20.16 5.74 -8.68
N SER A 236 -21.10 6.67 -8.74
CA SER A 236 -21.01 7.93 -7.99
C SER A 236 -22.40 8.39 -7.59
N PRO A 237 -22.60 8.92 -6.37
CA PRO A 237 -23.85 9.55 -6.00
C PRO A 237 -24.02 10.88 -6.77
N HIS A 238 -25.27 11.17 -7.15
CA HIS A 238 -25.73 12.49 -7.61
C HIS A 238 -25.02 13.14 -8.82
N LEU A 239 -24.47 12.35 -9.75
CA LEU A 239 -23.99 12.92 -11.03
C LEU A 239 -25.12 13.05 -12.05
N ASN A 240 -25.14 14.20 -12.72
CA ASN A 240 -26.00 14.47 -13.88
C ASN A 240 -25.48 13.76 -15.13
N THR A 241 -26.23 13.83 -16.24
CA THR A 241 -25.91 13.11 -17.48
C THR A 241 -24.58 13.57 -18.09
N ASP A 242 -24.32 14.88 -18.13
CA ASP A 242 -23.13 15.45 -18.76
C ASP A 242 -21.86 15.08 -17.97
N GLU A 243 -21.94 15.14 -16.64
CA GLU A 243 -20.87 14.70 -15.74
C GLU A 243 -20.56 13.21 -15.95
N ARG A 244 -21.59 12.36 -16.09
CA ARG A 244 -21.38 10.93 -16.37
C ARG A 244 -20.73 10.70 -17.72
N LEU A 245 -21.16 11.42 -18.76
CA LEU A 245 -20.59 11.33 -20.10
C LEU A 245 -19.11 11.73 -20.10
N ALA A 246 -18.75 12.82 -19.42
CA ALA A 246 -17.36 13.25 -19.28
C ALA A 246 -16.49 12.18 -18.60
N LEU A 247 -16.98 11.53 -17.53
CA LEU A 247 -16.26 10.42 -16.89
C LEU A 247 -16.07 9.25 -17.86
N VAL A 248 -17.13 8.83 -18.55
CA VAL A 248 -17.09 7.71 -19.50
C VAL A 248 -16.09 7.98 -20.62
N GLU A 249 -16.06 9.19 -21.18
CA GLU A 249 -15.13 9.58 -22.23
C GLU A 249 -13.67 9.41 -21.81
N VAL A 250 -13.32 9.84 -20.60
CA VAL A 250 -11.98 9.62 -20.02
C VAL A 250 -11.67 8.14 -19.86
N VAL A 251 -12.64 7.34 -19.36
CA VAL A 251 -12.44 5.91 -19.10
C VAL A 251 -12.26 5.10 -20.39
N VAL A 252 -13.03 5.39 -21.45
CA VAL A 252 -12.91 4.71 -22.74
C VAL A 252 -11.52 4.91 -23.36
N GLY A 253 -10.88 6.05 -23.11
CA GLY A 253 -9.53 6.34 -23.57
C GLY A 253 -8.41 5.56 -22.86
N VAL A 254 -8.71 4.80 -21.79
CA VAL A 254 -7.69 4.09 -21.00
C VAL A 254 -7.36 2.73 -21.64
N PRO A 255 -6.08 2.44 -21.95
CA PRO A 255 -5.68 1.14 -22.48
C PRO A 255 -6.10 -0.04 -21.60
N GLY A 256 -6.77 -1.02 -22.24
CA GLY A 256 -7.30 -2.21 -21.60
C GLY A 256 -8.78 -2.13 -21.20
N VAL A 257 -9.40 -0.96 -21.30
CA VAL A 257 -10.85 -0.82 -21.20
C VAL A 257 -11.49 -1.37 -22.48
N ARG A 258 -12.45 -2.27 -22.31
CA ARG A 258 -13.25 -2.87 -23.39
C ARG A 258 -14.67 -2.34 -23.40
N ASP A 259 -15.23 -2.09 -22.23
CA ASP A 259 -16.57 -1.57 -22.04
C ASP A 259 -16.67 -0.79 -20.73
N VAL A 260 -17.69 0.08 -20.62
CA VAL A 260 -17.94 0.90 -19.44
C VAL A 260 -19.39 0.73 -18.99
N ALA A 261 -19.56 0.22 -17.77
CA ALA A 261 -20.85 0.06 -17.12
C ALA A 261 -21.04 1.12 -16.03
N TRP A 262 -22.30 1.49 -15.78
CA TRP A 262 -22.66 2.33 -14.65
C TRP A 262 -23.44 1.52 -13.63
N ARG A 263 -22.99 1.47 -12.38
CA ARG A 263 -23.77 0.89 -11.28
C ARG A 263 -24.71 1.95 -10.74
N SER A 264 -25.99 1.86 -11.09
CA SER A 264 -27.03 2.56 -10.36
C SER A 264 -27.11 1.98 -8.94
N ARG A 265 -27.04 2.82 -7.90
CA ARG A 265 -27.53 2.38 -6.59
C ARG A 265 -29.00 1.98 -6.77
N GLU A 266 -29.31 0.71 -6.54
CA GLU A 266 -30.69 0.34 -6.20
C GLU A 266 -31.12 1.21 -5.02
N ARG A 267 -32.33 1.78 -5.09
CA ARG A 267 -32.97 2.37 -3.92
C ARG A 267 -33.31 1.22 -2.96
N GLY A 268 -32.33 0.81 -2.16
CA GLY A 268 -32.52 -0.13 -1.06
C GLY A 268 -33.04 0.61 0.17
N GLU A 269 -34.34 0.44 0.39
CA GLU A 269 -35.03 0.33 1.68
C GLU A 269 -34.42 1.00 2.92
N SER A 270 -35.18 1.97 3.44
CA SER A 270 -35.13 2.43 4.82
C SER A 270 -35.34 1.27 5.80
N GLY A 271 -34.24 0.64 6.23
CA GLY A 271 -34.22 -0.27 7.37
C GLY A 271 -33.51 0.40 8.54
N SER A 272 -34.26 0.98 9.47
CA SER A 272 -33.74 1.40 10.79
C SER A 272 -33.13 0.18 11.50
N PRO A 273 -31.99 0.32 12.20
CA PRO A 273 -31.50 -0.75 13.07
C PRO A 273 -32.41 -0.87 14.32
N PRO A 274 -32.74 -2.09 14.78
CA PRO A 274 -33.38 -2.26 16.08
C PRO A 274 -32.40 -1.89 17.20
N HIS A 275 -32.98 -1.38 18.29
CA HIS A 275 -32.36 -0.87 19.50
C HIS A 275 -31.34 -1.80 20.17
#